data_AF-A0A5K1AXF7-F1
#
_entry.id   AF-A0A5K1AXF7-F1
#
_cell.length_a   1.000
_cell.length_b   1.000
_cell.length_c   1.000
_cell.angle_alpha   90.00
_cell.angle_beta   90.00
_cell.angle_gamma   90.00
#
_symmetry.space_group_name_H-M   'P 1'
#
loop_
_entity.id
_entity.type
_entity.pdbx_description
1 polymer ?
#
loop_
_entity_poly.entity_id
_entity_poly.type
_entity_poly.pdbx_seq_one_letter_code
_entity_poly.pdbx_strand_id
1 'polypeptide(L)'
;VLGLLLLTSAQDPGIVPRALHPPEDEIYESSIANDGVAGQTPRLRFPRIKEVSFNGMTVKVKYCDTCMLYRPPRCSHCSICNNCVERFDHHCPWVGQCIGQ
;
A
#
# COMPACT_ATOMS: atom_id res chain seq x y z
N VAL A 1 8.22 1.18 -31.21
CA VAL A 1 7.45 0.37 -30.24
C VAL A 1 8.37 -0.32 -29.24
N LEU A 2 9.29 -1.20 -29.69
CA LEU A 2 10.23 -1.89 -28.79
C LEU A 2 11.07 -0.95 -27.91
N GLY A 3 11.57 0.16 -28.46
CA GLY A 3 12.32 1.15 -27.69
C GLY A 3 11.51 1.77 -26.54
N LEU A 4 10.21 2.04 -26.75
CA LEU A 4 9.35 2.57 -25.70
C LEU A 4 9.08 1.53 -24.61
N LEU A 5 8.87 0.26 -24.99
CA LEU A 5 8.71 -0.84 -24.02
C LEU A 5 9.96 -1.03 -23.16
N LEU A 6 11.15 -0.93 -23.76
CA LEU A 6 12.42 -0.99 -23.02
C LEU A 6 12.55 0.15 -22.02
N LEU A 7 12.26 1.39 -22.45
CA LEU A 7 12.28 2.54 -21.55
C LEU A 7 11.28 2.39 -20.40
N THR A 8 10.05 1.96 -20.71
CA THR A 8 9.04 1.68 -19.69
C THR A 8 9.51 0.59 -18.74
N SER A 9 10.18 -0.48 -19.20
CA SER A 9 10.67 -1.57 -18.34
C SER A 9 11.86 -1.20 -17.43
N ALA A 10 12.59 -0.13 -17.76
CA ALA A 10 13.76 0.32 -17.02
C ALA A 10 13.45 1.46 -16.04
N GLN A 11 12.26 2.05 -16.12
CA GLN A 11 11.84 3.13 -15.24
C GLN A 11 11.37 2.56 -13.89
N ASP A 12 11.70 3.24 -12.79
CA ASP A 12 11.13 2.93 -11.48
C ASP A 12 9.61 3.18 -11.53
N PRO A 13 8.78 2.16 -11.24
CA PRO A 13 7.33 2.32 -11.25
C PRO A 13 6.81 3.12 -10.04
N GLY A 14 7.69 3.60 -9.16
CA GLY A 14 7.36 4.31 -7.93
C GLY A 14 7.34 3.35 -6.74
N ILE A 15 8.37 2.53 -6.56
CA ILE A 15 8.43 1.58 -5.43
C ILE A 15 8.46 2.35 -4.10
N VAL A 16 7.47 2.10 -3.24
CA VAL A 16 7.44 2.65 -1.88
C VAL A 16 8.36 1.81 -0.99
N PRO A 17 9.37 2.43 -0.32
CA PRO A 17 10.25 1.71 0.59
C PRO A 17 9.49 1.02 1.72
N ARG A 18 9.88 -0.21 2.03
CA ARG A 18 9.32 -0.98 3.15
C ARG A 18 9.70 -0.33 4.47
N ALA A 19 8.80 -0.37 5.44
CA ALA A 19 9.15 0.00 6.81
C ALA A 19 10.01 -1.11 7.42
N LEU A 20 10.98 -0.73 8.26
CA LEU A 20 11.81 -1.69 9.00
C LEU A 20 11.06 -2.36 10.15
N HIS A 21 10.09 -1.64 10.72
CA HIS A 21 9.23 -2.09 11.79
C HIS A 21 7.79 -1.63 11.51
N PRO A 22 6.78 -2.33 12.05
CA PRO A 22 5.41 -1.83 12.05
C PRO A 22 5.33 -0.43 12.69
N PRO A 23 4.29 0.35 12.36
CA PRO A 23 3.98 1.58 13.07
C PRO A 23 3.87 1.27 14.57
N GLU A 24 4.55 2.06 15.40
CA GLU A 24 4.41 1.97 16.84
C GLU A 24 3.01 2.46 17.25
N ASP A 25 2.41 1.76 18.22
CA ASP A 25 1.03 1.97 18.64
C ASP A 25 0.90 3.33 19.34
N GLU A 26 0.25 4.31 18.71
CA GLU A 26 -0.52 5.29 19.48
C GLU A 26 -1.71 4.52 20.07
N ILE A 27 -1.79 4.42 21.39
CA ILE A 27 -2.84 3.70 22.13
C ILE A 27 -4.20 4.27 21.69
N TYR A 28 -4.82 3.64 20.69
CA TYR A 28 -6.20 3.89 20.32
C TYR A 28 -7.05 3.16 21.37
N GLU A 29 -7.61 3.93 22.28
CA GLU A 29 -8.59 3.44 23.23
C GLU A 29 -9.78 2.89 22.44
N SER A 30 -9.82 1.55 22.38
CA SER A 30 -10.83 0.72 21.75
C SER A 30 -12.22 1.16 22.20
N SER A 31 -12.80 2.10 21.48
CA SER A 31 -14.18 2.50 21.67
C SER A 31 -14.94 2.38 20.35
N ILE A 32 -15.96 1.53 20.44
CA ILE A 32 -17.09 1.27 19.55
C ILE A 32 -16.94 0.08 18.57
N ALA A 33 -17.90 -0.82 18.79
CA ALA A 33 -18.05 -2.19 18.33
C ALA A 33 -18.87 -2.34 17.04
N ASN A 34 -19.01 -3.61 16.63
CA ASN A 34 -19.95 -4.18 15.65
C ASN A 34 -19.70 -3.88 14.17
N ASP A 35 -19.03 -4.81 13.50
CA ASP A 35 -19.65 -5.43 12.33
C ASP A 35 -19.27 -6.91 12.25
N GLY A 36 -20.24 -7.75 11.89
CA GLY A 36 -20.07 -9.19 11.76
C GLY A 36 -19.24 -9.58 10.53
N VAL A 37 -18.99 -10.89 10.40
CA VAL A 37 -18.47 -11.61 9.22
C VAL A 37 -16.97 -11.99 9.24
N ALA A 38 -16.78 -13.29 9.49
CA ALA A 38 -15.83 -14.26 8.91
C ALA A 38 -14.33 -13.91 8.75
N GLY A 39 -13.51 -14.72 9.41
CA GLY A 39 -12.09 -14.91 9.10
C GLY A 39 -11.17 -14.37 10.18
N GLN A 40 -10.58 -15.26 10.97
CA GLN A 40 -9.56 -14.93 11.98
C GLN A 40 -8.33 -14.33 11.29
N THR A 41 -8.33 -13.02 11.10
CA THR A 41 -7.11 -12.28 10.82
C THR A 41 -6.40 -12.04 12.16
N PRO A 42 -5.06 -12.09 12.22
CA PRO A 42 -4.32 -11.75 13.43
C PRO A 42 -4.78 -10.37 13.90
N ARG A 43 -5.19 -10.23 15.17
CA ARG A 43 -5.55 -8.93 15.73
C ARG A 43 -4.30 -8.05 15.74
N LEU A 44 -4.13 -7.26 14.69
CA LEU A 44 -3.13 -6.20 14.64
C LEU A 44 -3.37 -5.28 15.83
N ARG A 45 -2.28 -4.86 16.49
CA ARG A 45 -2.33 -3.93 17.63
C ARG A 45 -2.74 -2.51 17.24
N PHE A 46 -2.76 -2.24 15.94
CA PHE A 46 -3.10 -0.98 15.31
C PHE A 46 -4.23 -1.17 14.26
N PRO A 47 -5.00 -0.11 13.97
CA PRO A 47 -6.10 -0.20 13.02
C PRO A 47 -5.61 -0.46 11.58
N ARG A 48 -6.31 -1.30 10.82
CA ARG A 48 -5.98 -1.54 9.40
C ARG A 48 -6.19 -0.31 8.52
N ILE A 49 -6.98 0.67 8.98
CA ILE A 49 -7.28 1.91 8.28
C ILE A 49 -6.89 3.06 9.19
N LYS A 50 -6.10 4.01 8.68
CA LYS A 50 -5.72 5.25 9.37
C LYS A 50 -6.16 6.45 8.53
N GLU A 51 -6.59 7.52 9.18
CA GLU A 51 -6.83 8.80 8.52
C GLU A 51 -5.55 9.62 8.51
N VAL A 52 -5.18 10.17 7.35
CA VAL A 52 -3.99 11.02 7.17
C VAL A 52 -4.38 12.30 6.45
N SER A 53 -3.76 13.41 6.85
CA SER A 53 -3.92 14.70 6.18
C SER A 53 -2.99 14.79 4.97
N PHE A 54 -3.54 15.01 3.79
CA PHE A 54 -2.79 15.20 2.54
C PHE A 54 -3.36 16.41 1.79
N ASN A 55 -2.55 17.45 1.55
CA ASN A 55 -2.97 18.71 0.93
C ASN A 55 -4.22 19.35 1.57
N GLY A 56 -4.34 19.29 2.90
CA GLY A 56 -5.51 19.83 3.63
C GLY A 56 -6.77 18.96 3.55
N MET A 57 -6.73 17.80 2.91
CA MET A 57 -7.82 16.82 2.89
C MET A 57 -7.48 15.62 3.76
N THR A 58 -8.45 15.14 4.53
CA THR A 58 -8.32 13.89 5.29
C THR A 58 -8.66 12.71 4.38
N VAL A 59 -7.71 11.79 4.20
CA VAL A 59 -7.89 10.58 3.39
C VAL A 59 -7.65 9.33 4.22
N LYS A 60 -8.45 8.29 3.96
CA LYS A 60 -8.31 6.99 4.60
C LYS A 60 -7.26 6.16 3.86
N VAL A 61 -6.19 5.78 4.56
CA VAL A 61 -5.14 4.91 4.05
C VAL A 61 -5.22 3.53 4.70
N LYS A 62 -4.83 2.51 3.93
CA LYS A 62 -4.86 1.11 4.39
C LYS A 62 -3.46 0.62 4.70
N TYR A 63 -3.32 -0.15 5.77
CA TYR A 63 -2.10 -0.85 6.08
C TYR A 63 -1.76 -1.93 5.03
N CYS A 64 -0.47 -2.15 4.82
CA CYS A 64 0.08 -3.27 4.05
C CYS A 64 0.92 -4.13 4.99
N ASP A 65 0.44 -5.35 5.26
CA ASP A 65 1.11 -6.31 6.14
C ASP A 65 2.51 -6.69 5.61
N THR A 66 2.63 -6.87 4.29
CA THR A 66 3.88 -7.28 3.65
C THR A 66 4.99 -6.22 3.70
N CYS A 67 4.63 -4.96 3.45
CA CYS A 67 5.58 -3.84 3.41
C CYS A 67 5.68 -3.09 4.75
N MET A 68 4.87 -3.50 5.74
CA MET A 68 4.78 -2.96 7.09
C MET A 68 4.48 -1.45 7.17
N LEU A 69 3.76 -0.91 6.19
CA LEU A 69 3.48 0.53 6.08
C LEU A 69 2.00 0.83 5.86
N TYR A 70 1.55 2.02 6.28
CA TYR A 70 0.30 2.58 5.77
C TYR A 70 0.55 3.09 4.35
N ARG A 71 -0.19 2.53 3.38
CA ARG A 71 -0.01 2.85 1.97
C ARG A 71 -0.29 4.33 1.73
N PRO A 72 0.66 5.10 1.16
CA PRO A 72 0.40 6.48 0.77
C PRO A 72 -0.86 6.61 -0.10
N PRO A 73 -1.47 7.80 -0.19
CA PRO A 73 -2.63 8.00 -1.05
C PRO A 73 -2.35 7.51 -2.48
N ARG A 74 -3.27 6.71 -3.03
CA ARG A 74 -3.18 6.05 -4.35
C ARG A 74 -2.13 4.93 -4.46
N CYS A 75 -1.39 4.59 -3.41
CA CYS A 75 -0.48 3.44 -3.41
C CYS A 75 -1.24 2.11 -3.25
N SER A 76 -0.83 1.08 -4.00
CA SER A 76 -1.32 -0.29 -3.82
C SER A 76 -0.17 -1.30 -3.77
N HIS A 77 -0.41 -2.43 -3.10
CA HIS A 77 0.56 -3.53 -3.06
C HIS A 77 0.31 -4.45 -4.27
N CYS A 78 1.35 -4.64 -5.08
CA CYS A 78 1.36 -5.67 -6.11
C CYS A 78 1.91 -6.96 -5.49
N SER A 79 1.08 -8.01 -5.44
CA SER A 79 1.51 -9.32 -4.93
C SER A 79 2.53 -10.01 -5.85
N ILE A 80 2.53 -9.70 -7.16
CA ILE A 80 3.45 -10.29 -8.15
C ILE A 80 4.85 -9.71 -7.96
N CYS A 81 4.98 -8.39 -7.95
CA CYS A 81 6.26 -7.72 -7.70
C CYS A 81 6.64 -7.69 -6.22
N ASN A 82 5.74 -8.14 -5.33
CA ASN A 82 5.88 -8.09 -3.88
C ASN A 82 6.35 -6.70 -3.42
N ASN A 83 5.70 -5.63 -3.86
CA ASN A 83 6.07 -4.27 -3.48
C ASN A 83 4.84 -3.36 -3.49
N CYS A 84 4.86 -2.36 -2.61
CA CYS A 84 3.95 -1.23 -2.71
C CYS A 84 4.45 -0.29 -3.80
N VAL A 85 3.53 0.17 -4.65
CA VAL A 85 3.83 1.04 -5.80
C VAL A 85 2.96 2.29 -5.71
N GLU A 86 3.60 3.45 -5.83
CA GLU A 86 2.95 4.75 -5.83
C GLU A 86 2.05 4.90 -7.05
N ARG A 87 0.84 5.39 -6.77
CA ARG A 87 -0.21 5.66 -7.76
C ARG A 87 -0.35 4.49 -8.77
N PHE A 88 -0.25 3.29 -8.21
CA PHE A 88 -0.30 2.02 -8.92
C PHE A 88 -1.53 1.91 -9.81
N ASP A 89 -1.30 1.49 -11.05
CA ASP A 89 -2.35 1.12 -11.98
C ASP A 89 -2.46 -0.41 -12.08
N HIS A 90 -1.45 -1.07 -12.64
CA HIS A 90 -1.45 -2.53 -12.81
C HIS A 90 -0.05 -3.13 -12.85
N HIS A 91 0.06 -4.45 -12.73
CA HIS A 91 1.25 -5.19 -13.14
C HIS A 91 1.11 -5.57 -14.60
N CYS A 92 2.07 -5.17 -15.45
CA CYS A 92 2.04 -5.44 -16.87
C CYS A 92 3.02 -6.57 -17.22
N PRO A 93 2.54 -7.77 -17.60
CA PRO A 93 3.39 -8.90 -17.93
C PRO A 93 4.32 -8.62 -19.13
N TRP A 94 3.92 -7.73 -20.02
CA TRP A 94 4.65 -7.43 -21.26
C TRP A 94 5.90 -6.60 -21.04
N VAL A 95 5.92 -5.77 -19.99
CA VAL A 95 7.13 -5.02 -19.59
C VAL A 95 7.81 -5.65 -18.37
N GLY A 96 7.24 -6.72 -17.81
CA GLY A 96 7.79 -7.45 -16.67
C GLY A 96 7.77 -6.67 -15.35
N GLN A 97 6.97 -5.61 -15.24
CA GLN A 97 6.91 -4.79 -14.03
C GLN A 97 5.57 -4.08 -13.81
N CYS A 98 5.45 -3.43 -12.64
CA CYS A 98 4.32 -2.57 -12.34
C CYS A 98 4.32 -1.31 -13.21
N ILE A 99 3.12 -0.81 -13.48
CA ILE A 99 2.86 0.50 -14.05
C ILE A 99 2.33 1.37 -12.90
N GLY A 100 3.11 2.39 -12.59
CA GLY A 100 2.89 3.36 -11.52
C GLY A 100 3.60 4.66 -11.89
N GLN A 101 3.88 5.52 -10.92
CA GLN A 101 3.93 6.97 -11.16
C GLN A 101 5.12 7.71 -10.58
#